data_AF-X0TFE9-F1
#
_entry.id   AF-X0TFE9-F1
#
_cell.length_a   1.000
_cell.length_b   1.000
_cell.length_c   1.000
_cell.angle_alpha   90.00
_cell.angle_beta   90.00
_cell.angle_gamma   90.00
#
_symmetry.space_group_name_H-M   'P 1'
#
loop_
_entity.id
_entity.type
_entity.pdbx_description
1 polymer ?
#
loop_
_entity_poly.entity_id
_entity_poly.type
_entity_poly.pdbx_seq_one_letter_code
_entity_poly.pdbx_strand_id
1 'polypeptide(L)'
;DAGVVLPEAAADAQIRQFIVDVTATVGGAEHPGGAQGIGPVQLERFLTDAAAYLGWRERGRIGEGQSKTKIMPLGSDTPAAYAIVTSIGDKIDQYFAQCLALSLDERFAQRMGWTQAEVQNLDLDDPAVIAEVLKKAPLTRPKPSEELSFENDINPYYAETLERLRRDVVRPILDKRTAALSAKQWQNIKDFFAPHRRWLEAKAGSAAEPLGADKLRKYLDESFANAVRALIAQSNRTAAAMDKVRLLEKVILYQAWIVELANNFVSFPHLYDTNSRAMFEVGTLVMDGRRFNLAVRAGDRARHAAVAVTSNMYVLYVEISPKAGGPNIELAVPVTSGDKGNLCIGKRGVFYDTAGTECDAKVVDIIENPISFKEALLSPFQRLAGLLVGKIESITTSAEKKLQGRASAAMDQAGRTAGPAANQPLASSRAGLLM
;
A
#
# COMPACT_ATOMS: atom_id res chain seq x y z
N ASP A 1 19.44 -13.35 2.66
CA ASP A 1 19.95 -12.03 2.25
C ASP A 1 21.28 -11.71 2.93
N ALA A 2 22.34 -12.31 2.41
CA ALA A 2 23.70 -12.08 2.85
C ALA A 2 24.38 -11.07 1.91
N GLY A 3 25.36 -10.29 2.41
CA GLY A 3 26.16 -9.42 1.55
C GLY A 3 25.57 -8.03 1.31
N VAL A 4 24.56 -7.65 2.08
CA VAL A 4 24.15 -6.24 2.25
C VAL A 4 24.86 -5.69 3.49
N VAL A 5 25.45 -4.51 3.39
CA VAL A 5 26.23 -3.85 4.45
C VAL A 5 25.55 -2.55 4.85
N LEU A 6 25.30 -2.40 6.14
CA LEU A 6 24.79 -1.16 6.73
C LEU A 6 25.96 -0.22 7.08
N PRO A 7 25.75 1.11 7.11
CA PRO A 7 26.80 2.07 7.49
C PRO A 7 27.50 1.74 8.81
N GLU A 8 26.75 1.20 9.78
CA GLU A 8 27.25 0.90 11.13
C GLU A 8 28.30 -0.20 11.14
N ALA A 9 28.34 -1.05 10.12
CA ALA A 9 29.33 -2.12 9.96
C ALA A 9 30.73 -1.57 9.62
N ALA A 10 30.84 -0.33 9.13
CA ALA A 10 32.12 0.30 8.83
C ALA A 10 32.68 1.00 10.08
N ALA A 11 33.84 0.55 10.57
CA ALA A 11 34.54 1.20 11.67
C ALA A 11 35.09 2.59 11.27
N ASP A 12 35.59 2.71 10.03
CA ASP A 12 36.09 3.97 9.49
C ASP A 12 34.93 4.93 9.15
N ALA A 13 35.04 6.18 9.62
CA ALA A 13 34.01 7.19 9.44
C ALA A 13 33.83 7.62 7.97
N GLN A 14 34.88 7.61 7.16
CA GLN A 14 34.79 7.94 5.74
C GLN A 14 34.09 6.84 4.95
N ILE A 15 34.39 5.57 5.25
CA ILE A 15 33.70 4.42 4.65
C ILE A 15 32.24 4.39 5.06
N ARG A 16 31.94 4.69 6.33
CA ARG A 16 30.55 4.83 6.82
C ARG A 16 29.79 5.89 6.02
N GLN A 17 30.38 7.07 5.87
CA GLN A 17 29.77 8.15 5.10
C GLN A 17 29.60 7.76 3.62
N PHE A 18 30.58 7.07 3.04
CA PHE A 18 30.48 6.54 1.68
C PHE A 18 29.28 5.61 1.52
N ILE A 19 29.05 4.68 2.46
CA ILE A 19 27.89 3.78 2.41
C ILE A 19 26.56 4.57 2.48
N VAL A 20 26.49 5.58 3.34
CA VAL A 20 25.30 6.47 3.45
C VAL A 20 25.04 7.18 2.13
N ASP A 21 26.07 7.76 1.52
CA ASP A 21 25.95 8.50 0.28
C ASP A 21 25.58 7.61 -0.92
N VAL A 22 26.15 6.41 -1.00
CA VAL A 22 25.77 5.40 -2.01
C VAL A 22 24.29 5.05 -1.84
N THR A 23 23.85 4.76 -0.63
CA THR A 23 22.44 4.43 -0.34
C THR A 23 21.49 5.57 -0.72
N ALA A 24 21.87 6.82 -0.43
CA ALA A 24 21.06 8.00 -0.74
C ALA A 24 20.98 8.33 -2.24
N THR A 25 21.97 7.92 -3.04
CA THR A 25 22.07 8.27 -4.47
C THR A 25 21.48 7.21 -5.39
N VAL A 26 21.87 5.94 -5.21
CA VAL A 26 21.46 4.84 -6.10
C VAL A 26 20.43 3.89 -5.46
N GLY A 27 20.01 4.18 -4.23
CA GLY A 27 19.12 3.37 -3.42
C GLY A 27 19.84 2.30 -2.61
N GLY A 28 19.10 1.69 -1.69
CA GLY A 28 19.57 0.58 -0.85
C GLY A 28 19.04 -0.78 -1.29
N ALA A 29 19.65 -1.83 -0.74
CA ALA A 29 19.08 -3.17 -0.68
C ALA A 29 18.60 -3.45 0.75
N GLU A 30 17.56 -4.27 0.87
CA GLU A 30 17.03 -4.67 2.17
C GLU A 30 18.02 -5.57 2.91
N HIS A 31 18.36 -5.18 4.14
CA HIS A 31 19.16 -5.98 5.06
C HIS A 31 18.24 -6.86 5.91
N PRO A 32 18.63 -8.10 6.30
CA PRO A 32 17.83 -8.97 7.18
C PRO A 32 17.36 -8.33 8.50
N GLY A 33 18.01 -7.25 8.93
CA GLY A 33 17.64 -6.47 10.11
C GLY A 33 16.55 -5.41 9.87
N GLY A 34 15.96 -5.35 8.67
CA GLY A 34 14.90 -4.41 8.28
C GLY A 34 15.39 -3.02 7.83
N ALA A 35 16.69 -2.73 7.97
CA ALA A 35 17.29 -1.49 7.49
C ALA A 35 17.73 -1.59 6.01
N GLN A 36 17.98 -0.46 5.37
CA GLN A 36 18.53 -0.39 4.01
C GLN A 36 20.05 -0.25 4.06
N GLY A 37 20.76 -1.02 3.24
CA GLY A 37 22.21 -0.96 3.10
C GLY A 37 22.66 -1.09 1.65
N ILE A 38 23.95 -1.37 1.44
CA ILE A 38 24.49 -1.54 0.08
C ILE A 38 25.04 -2.93 -0.12
N GLY A 39 24.72 -3.54 -1.27
CA GLY A 39 25.36 -4.75 -1.76
C GLY A 39 26.23 -4.48 -2.99
N PRO A 40 26.72 -5.54 -3.67
CA PRO A 40 27.56 -5.41 -4.86
C PRO A 40 26.90 -4.58 -5.96
N VAL A 41 25.59 -4.77 -6.18
CA VAL A 41 24.85 -4.08 -7.24
C VAL A 41 24.81 -2.57 -7.02
N GLN A 42 24.50 -2.13 -5.79
CA GLN A 42 24.46 -0.71 -5.45
C GLN A 42 25.85 -0.08 -5.55
N LEU A 43 26.88 -0.77 -5.05
CA LEU A 43 28.26 -0.29 -5.13
C LEU A 43 28.71 -0.08 -6.60
N GLU A 44 28.56 -1.08 -7.45
CA GLU A 44 28.99 -0.98 -8.86
C GLU A 44 28.17 0.05 -9.64
N ARG A 45 26.86 0.14 -9.38
CA ARG A 45 26.02 1.17 -9.97
C ARG A 45 26.49 2.57 -9.59
N PHE A 46 26.79 2.79 -8.31
CA PHE A 46 27.31 4.07 -7.85
C PHE A 46 28.64 4.43 -8.51
N LEU A 47 29.59 3.51 -8.55
CA LEU A 47 30.91 3.75 -9.17
C LEU A 47 30.77 4.09 -10.66
N THR A 48 29.89 3.37 -11.36
CA THR A 48 29.57 3.62 -12.77
C THR A 48 28.96 5.00 -12.97
N ASP A 49 27.94 5.36 -12.18
CA ASP A 49 27.26 6.65 -12.26
C ASP A 49 28.21 7.81 -11.90
N ALA A 50 29.03 7.65 -10.86
CA ALA A 50 30.01 8.65 -10.44
C ALA A 50 31.06 8.91 -11.54
N ALA A 51 31.61 7.84 -12.14
CA ALA A 51 32.58 7.96 -13.23
C ALA A 51 31.95 8.58 -14.48
N ALA A 52 30.73 8.17 -14.85
CA ALA A 52 30.01 8.71 -15.99
C ALA A 52 29.70 10.21 -15.82
N TYR A 53 29.29 10.63 -14.61
CA TYR A 53 29.02 12.03 -14.29
C TYR A 53 30.28 12.89 -14.37
N LEU A 54 31.38 12.45 -13.74
CA LEU A 54 32.65 13.18 -13.80
C LEU A 54 33.20 13.25 -15.22
N GLY A 55 33.12 12.15 -15.98
CA GLY A 55 33.52 12.12 -17.38
C GLY A 55 32.67 13.05 -18.25
N TRP A 56 31.36 13.13 -18.01
CA TRP A 56 30.49 14.09 -18.67
C TRP A 56 30.86 15.54 -18.34
N ARG A 57 31.10 15.85 -17.06
CA ARG A 57 31.50 17.19 -16.61
C ARG A 57 32.82 17.62 -17.23
N GLU A 58 33.81 16.74 -17.29
CA GLU A 58 35.12 17.07 -17.84
C GLU A 58 35.06 17.41 -19.33
N ARG A 59 34.21 16.73 -20.12
CA ARG A 59 34.01 17.08 -21.54
C ARG A 59 33.49 18.51 -21.74
N GLY A 60 32.69 19.02 -20.80
CA GLY A 60 32.14 20.37 -20.82
C GLY A 60 33.08 21.44 -20.25
N ARG A 61 34.22 21.04 -19.68
CA ARG A 61 35.17 21.95 -19.03
C ARG A 61 35.89 22.81 -20.07
N ILE A 62 36.10 24.08 -19.74
CA ILE A 62 37.00 24.96 -20.48
C ILE A 62 38.41 24.76 -19.88
N GLY A 63 39.35 24.28 -20.69
CA GLY A 63 40.71 23.99 -20.23
C GLY A 63 41.50 25.25 -19.89
N GLU A 64 42.58 25.10 -19.12
CA GLU A 64 43.49 26.22 -18.80
C GLU A 64 44.06 26.83 -20.09
N GLY A 65 44.07 28.16 -20.17
CA GLY A 65 44.51 28.91 -21.36
C GLY A 65 43.49 28.97 -22.51
N GLN A 66 42.31 28.34 -22.38
CA GLN A 66 41.22 28.47 -23.34
C GLN A 66 40.12 29.38 -22.79
N SER A 67 39.56 30.24 -23.63
CA SER A 67 38.37 31.05 -23.28
C SER A 67 37.06 30.44 -23.79
N LYS A 68 37.13 29.53 -24.78
CA LYS A 68 36.00 28.92 -25.48
C LYS A 68 36.32 27.50 -25.89
N THR A 69 35.30 26.66 -26.00
CA THR A 69 35.40 25.31 -26.57
C THR A 69 34.26 25.06 -27.55
N LYS A 70 34.27 23.93 -28.27
CA LYS A 70 33.13 23.56 -29.13
C LYS A 70 31.82 23.42 -28.33
N ILE A 71 31.89 22.94 -27.09
CA ILE A 71 30.73 22.77 -26.19
C ILE A 71 30.36 24.09 -25.48
N MET A 72 31.35 24.95 -25.23
CA MET A 72 31.18 26.26 -24.61
C MET A 72 31.60 27.38 -25.57
N PRO A 73 30.86 27.60 -26.68
CA PRO A 73 31.27 28.53 -27.74
C PRO A 73 31.21 30.02 -27.35
N LEU A 74 30.53 30.38 -26.25
CA LEU A 74 30.61 31.71 -25.61
C LEU A 74 31.43 31.68 -24.31
N GLY A 75 32.22 30.63 -24.08
CA GLY A 75 32.97 30.48 -22.83
C GLY A 75 32.04 30.26 -21.64
N SER A 76 32.34 30.88 -20.50
CA SER A 76 31.56 30.79 -19.26
C SER A 76 30.11 31.26 -19.41
N ASP A 77 29.83 32.11 -20.41
CA ASP A 77 28.50 32.67 -20.63
C ASP A 77 27.58 31.72 -21.41
N THR A 78 28.13 30.64 -21.98
CA THR A 78 27.37 29.68 -22.81
C THR A 78 26.12 29.14 -22.11
N PRO A 79 26.17 28.66 -20.84
CA PRO A 79 24.99 28.09 -20.19
C PRO A 79 23.88 29.14 -19.98
N ALA A 80 24.25 30.37 -19.59
CA ALA A 80 23.30 31.45 -19.39
C ALA A 80 22.65 31.91 -20.70
N ALA A 81 23.46 32.05 -21.76
CA ALA A 81 23.00 32.37 -23.11
C ALA A 81 22.08 31.27 -23.67
N TYR A 82 22.44 30.00 -23.48
CA TYR A 82 21.64 28.86 -23.92
C TYR A 82 20.30 28.77 -23.16
N ALA A 83 20.27 29.07 -21.86
CA ALA A 83 19.04 29.13 -21.08
C ALA A 83 18.06 30.19 -21.59
N ILE A 84 18.56 31.32 -22.10
CA ILE A 84 17.72 32.32 -22.77
C ILE A 84 17.12 31.73 -24.04
N VAL A 85 17.96 31.12 -24.91
CA VAL A 85 17.54 30.49 -26.17
C VAL A 85 16.45 29.44 -25.93
N THR A 86 16.60 28.59 -24.92
CA THR A 86 15.58 27.56 -24.60
C THR A 86 14.31 28.16 -24.02
N SER A 87 14.40 29.21 -23.19
CA SER A 87 13.22 29.82 -22.55
C SER A 87 12.22 30.47 -23.52
N ILE A 88 12.71 30.99 -24.66
CA ILE A 88 11.89 31.70 -25.65
C ILE A 88 11.86 30.99 -27.02
N GLY A 89 12.61 29.91 -27.17
CA GLY A 89 12.86 29.28 -28.46
C GLY A 89 11.59 28.82 -29.17
N ASP A 90 10.71 28.11 -28.45
CA ASP A 90 9.42 27.64 -28.99
C ASP A 90 8.55 28.81 -29.49
N LYS A 91 8.63 29.96 -28.81
CA LYS A 91 7.84 31.15 -29.17
C LYS A 91 8.40 31.85 -30.42
N ILE A 92 9.72 31.86 -30.59
CA ILE A 92 10.37 32.37 -31.81
C ILE A 92 10.12 31.43 -32.98
N ASP A 93 10.21 30.11 -32.76
CA ASP A 93 9.88 29.10 -33.77
C ASP A 93 8.39 29.21 -34.19
N GLN A 94 7.48 29.40 -33.23
CA GLN A 94 6.06 29.70 -33.50
C GLN A 94 5.93 30.95 -34.38
N TYR A 95 6.59 32.06 -34.00
CA TYR A 95 6.51 33.31 -34.76
C TYR A 95 6.93 33.14 -36.23
N PHE A 96 8.07 32.50 -36.50
CA PHE A 96 8.52 32.29 -37.88
C PHE A 96 7.63 31.31 -38.65
N ALA A 97 7.08 30.28 -38.00
CA ALA A 97 6.09 29.41 -38.63
C ALA A 97 4.81 30.17 -39.01
N GLN A 98 4.36 31.12 -38.17
CA GLN A 98 3.23 31.99 -38.49
C GLN A 98 3.54 32.95 -39.65
N CYS A 99 4.75 33.51 -39.69
CA CYS A 99 5.19 34.36 -40.82
C CYS A 99 5.21 33.58 -42.14
N LEU A 100 5.71 32.35 -42.13
CA LEU A 100 5.74 31.46 -43.29
C LEU A 100 4.32 31.06 -43.75
N ALA A 101 3.40 30.84 -42.82
CA ALA A 101 2.00 30.61 -43.17
C ALA A 101 1.39 31.85 -43.86
N LEU A 102 1.66 33.06 -43.36
CA LEU A 102 1.17 34.30 -43.97
C LEU A 102 1.76 34.59 -45.34
N SER A 103 3.01 34.17 -45.60
CA SER A 103 3.60 34.30 -46.94
C SER A 103 2.96 33.33 -47.96
N LEU A 104 2.31 32.26 -47.49
CA LEU A 104 1.50 31.35 -48.32
C LEU A 104 0.10 31.90 -48.59
N ASP A 105 -0.64 32.32 -47.55
CA ASP A 105 -1.97 32.94 -47.67
C ASP A 105 -2.23 33.92 -46.51
N GLU A 106 -2.43 35.19 -46.84
CA GLU A 106 -2.70 36.27 -45.88
C GLU A 106 -3.97 36.03 -45.05
N ARG A 107 -4.94 35.24 -45.55
CA ARG A 107 -6.18 34.91 -44.84
C ARG A 107 -5.92 34.15 -43.54
N PHE A 108 -4.77 33.49 -43.40
CA PHE A 108 -4.42 32.83 -42.16
C PHE A 108 -4.24 33.81 -41.00
N ALA A 109 -3.99 35.10 -41.24
CA ALA A 109 -3.92 36.12 -40.19
C ALA A 109 -5.18 36.15 -39.32
N GLN A 110 -6.36 35.91 -39.92
CA GLN A 110 -7.65 35.92 -39.21
C GLN A 110 -7.82 34.74 -38.24
N ARG A 111 -6.97 33.71 -38.36
CA ARG A 111 -7.00 32.49 -37.54
C ARG A 111 -5.84 32.42 -36.54
N MET A 112 -5.01 33.45 -36.48
CA MET A 112 -3.80 33.49 -35.65
C MET A 112 -4.05 34.35 -34.41
N GLY A 113 -3.86 33.77 -33.22
CA GLY A 113 -4.08 34.47 -31.95
C GLY A 113 -5.48 34.24 -31.39
N TRP A 114 -5.92 35.13 -30.51
CA TRP A 114 -7.19 35.04 -29.81
C TRP A 114 -8.36 35.41 -30.73
N THR A 115 -9.40 34.57 -30.74
CA THR A 115 -10.66 34.84 -31.45
C THR A 115 -11.51 35.86 -30.70
N GLN A 116 -12.43 36.52 -31.41
CA GLN A 116 -13.35 37.48 -30.80
C GLN A 116 -14.18 36.86 -29.65
N ALA A 117 -14.61 35.60 -29.82
CA ALA A 117 -15.37 34.87 -28.80
C ALA A 117 -14.51 34.56 -27.56
N GLU A 118 -13.22 34.24 -27.72
CA GLU A 118 -12.33 34.02 -26.59
C GLU A 118 -12.05 35.32 -25.85
N VAL A 119 -11.85 36.44 -26.57
CA VAL A 119 -11.59 37.76 -25.96
C VAL A 119 -12.80 38.26 -25.16
N GLN A 120 -14.03 38.04 -25.64
CA GLN A 120 -15.25 38.46 -24.94
C GLN A 120 -15.45 37.78 -23.58
N ASN A 121 -14.83 36.63 -23.35
CA ASN A 121 -14.95 35.85 -22.12
C ASN A 121 -13.79 36.09 -21.14
N LEU A 122 -12.84 36.96 -21.46
CA LEU A 122 -11.72 37.28 -20.57
C LEU A 122 -12.14 38.32 -19.52
N ASP A 123 -11.90 38.01 -18.25
CA ASP A 123 -11.95 39.00 -17.18
C ASP A 123 -10.66 39.83 -17.20
N LEU A 124 -10.71 40.99 -17.84
CA LEU A 124 -9.57 41.90 -17.95
C LEU A 124 -9.40 42.81 -16.72
N ASP A 125 -10.22 42.65 -15.68
CA ASP A 125 -10.01 43.29 -14.39
C ASP A 125 -9.18 42.39 -13.44
N ASP A 126 -9.00 41.10 -13.76
CA ASP A 126 -8.12 40.16 -13.04
C ASP A 126 -6.68 40.19 -13.62
N PRO A 127 -5.67 40.67 -12.85
CA PRO A 127 -4.27 40.68 -13.28
C PRO A 127 -3.72 39.29 -13.66
N ALA A 128 -4.19 38.22 -13.04
CA ALA A 128 -3.76 36.85 -13.36
C ALA A 128 -4.24 36.42 -14.75
N VAL A 129 -5.46 36.81 -15.13
CA VAL A 129 -6.00 36.57 -16.47
C VAL A 129 -5.22 37.38 -17.50
N ILE A 130 -4.94 38.67 -17.25
CA ILE A 130 -4.13 39.51 -18.14
C ILE A 130 -2.73 38.89 -18.36
N ALA A 131 -2.09 38.40 -17.29
CA ALA A 131 -0.77 37.78 -17.39
C ALA A 131 -0.77 36.54 -18.30
N GLU A 132 -1.77 35.65 -18.16
CA GLU A 132 -1.91 34.48 -19.02
C GLU A 132 -2.26 34.84 -20.47
N VAL A 133 -3.04 35.91 -20.68
CA VAL A 133 -3.34 36.45 -22.02
C VAL A 133 -2.06 36.91 -22.71
N LEU A 134 -1.26 37.73 -22.03
CA LEU A 134 0.01 38.21 -22.56
C LEU A 134 0.99 37.06 -22.83
N LYS A 135 1.09 36.08 -21.94
CA LYS A 135 1.94 34.89 -22.14
C LYS A 135 1.52 34.07 -23.38
N LYS A 136 0.23 33.89 -23.63
CA LYS A 136 -0.26 33.12 -24.79
C LYS A 136 -0.19 33.91 -26.11
N ALA A 137 -0.28 35.24 -26.04
CA ALA A 137 -0.23 36.10 -27.21
C ALA A 137 1.10 35.95 -28.00
N PRO A 138 1.12 36.21 -29.32
CA PRO A 138 2.34 36.20 -30.13
C PRO A 138 3.44 37.13 -29.58
N LEU A 139 4.71 36.93 -29.97
CA LEU A 139 5.82 37.83 -29.60
C LEU A 139 5.62 39.23 -30.17
N THR A 140 5.18 39.28 -31.41
CA THR A 140 4.75 40.47 -32.14
C THR A 140 3.78 40.00 -33.23
N ARG A 141 3.12 40.93 -33.93
CA ARG A 141 2.24 40.59 -35.04
C ARG A 141 3.07 39.95 -36.17
N PRO A 142 2.77 38.70 -36.58
CA PRO A 142 3.49 38.05 -37.67
C PRO A 142 3.35 38.84 -38.98
N LYS A 143 4.44 38.90 -39.76
CA LYS A 143 4.50 39.61 -41.05
C LYS A 143 5.13 38.69 -42.10
N PRO A 144 4.74 38.76 -43.40
CA PRO A 144 5.34 37.95 -44.46
C PRO A 144 6.84 38.17 -44.67
N SER A 145 7.44 39.22 -44.11
CA SER A 145 8.88 39.52 -44.23
C SER A 145 9.80 38.58 -43.44
N GLU A 146 9.25 37.69 -42.59
CA GLU A 146 10.01 36.72 -41.79
C GLU A 146 11.12 37.34 -40.90
N GLU A 147 10.85 38.54 -40.37
CA GLU A 147 11.76 39.27 -39.49
C GLU A 147 11.08 39.58 -38.14
N LEU A 148 11.77 39.27 -37.04
CA LEU A 148 11.36 39.59 -35.67
C LEU A 148 12.10 40.87 -35.21
N SER A 149 11.40 41.99 -35.10
CA SER A 149 11.99 43.26 -34.63
C SER A 149 12.25 43.24 -33.11
N PHE A 150 13.33 43.88 -32.67
CA PHE A 150 13.64 44.10 -31.25
C PHE A 150 13.20 45.47 -30.72
N GLU A 151 12.70 46.38 -31.56
CA GLU A 151 12.59 47.80 -31.21
C GLU A 151 11.14 48.29 -31.05
N ASN A 152 10.15 47.64 -31.68
CA ASN A 152 8.75 48.08 -31.64
C ASN A 152 7.76 46.91 -31.64
N ASP A 153 6.56 47.14 -31.10
CA ASP A 153 5.41 46.22 -31.11
C ASP A 153 5.67 44.83 -30.51
N ILE A 154 6.47 44.77 -29.45
CA ILE A 154 6.78 43.52 -28.72
C ILE A 154 5.78 43.33 -27.59
N ASN A 155 5.36 42.08 -27.42
CA ASN A 155 4.59 41.63 -26.28
C ASN A 155 5.32 41.94 -24.96
N PRO A 156 4.73 42.76 -24.06
CA PRO A 156 5.37 43.19 -22.82
C PRO A 156 5.85 42.03 -21.94
N TYR A 157 5.15 40.88 -21.96
CA TYR A 157 5.54 39.70 -21.18
C TYR A 157 6.90 39.14 -21.59
N TYR A 158 7.29 39.30 -22.87
CA TYR A 158 8.54 38.76 -23.42
C TYR A 158 9.61 39.83 -23.66
N ALA A 159 9.31 41.11 -23.42
CA ALA A 159 10.19 42.22 -23.76
C ALA A 159 11.57 42.12 -23.12
N GLU A 160 11.64 41.83 -21.82
CA GLU A 160 12.91 41.66 -21.10
C GLU A 160 13.70 40.46 -21.63
N THR A 161 13.04 39.32 -21.84
CA THR A 161 13.67 38.10 -22.37
C THR A 161 14.22 38.31 -23.79
N LEU A 162 13.50 39.04 -24.64
CA LEU A 162 13.97 39.39 -25.99
C LEU A 162 15.14 40.37 -25.98
N GLU A 163 15.17 41.34 -25.05
CA GLU A 163 16.32 42.23 -24.92
C GLU A 163 17.55 41.48 -24.38
N ARG A 164 17.36 40.55 -23.43
CA ARG A 164 18.42 39.64 -23.00
C ARG A 164 18.92 38.75 -24.13
N LEU A 165 18.01 38.19 -24.94
CA LEU A 165 18.37 37.43 -26.14
C LEU A 165 19.20 38.31 -27.10
N ARG A 166 18.76 39.55 -27.36
CA ARG A 166 19.48 40.49 -28.21
C ARG A 166 20.89 40.76 -27.70
N ARG A 167 21.02 41.07 -26.40
CA ARG A 167 22.27 41.47 -25.76
C ARG A 167 23.25 40.32 -25.57
N ASP A 168 22.78 39.20 -25.03
CA ASP A 168 23.61 38.11 -24.52
C ASP A 168 23.79 36.96 -25.53
N VAL A 169 22.96 36.91 -26.59
CA VAL A 169 22.98 35.84 -27.59
C VAL A 169 23.19 36.36 -29.01
N VAL A 170 22.34 37.26 -29.48
CA VAL A 170 22.37 37.73 -30.88
C VAL A 170 23.63 38.54 -31.15
N ARG A 171 23.95 39.53 -30.30
CA ARG A 171 25.15 40.37 -30.47
C ARG A 171 26.46 39.55 -30.45
N PRO A 172 26.71 38.63 -29.48
CA PRO A 172 27.95 37.86 -29.46
C PRO A 172 28.10 36.84 -30.59
N ILE A 173 27.00 36.37 -31.19
CA ILE A 173 27.03 35.30 -32.20
C ILE A 173 27.04 35.88 -33.63
N LEU A 174 26.22 36.89 -33.90
CA LEU A 174 26.06 37.45 -35.24
C LEU A 174 26.94 38.69 -35.50
N ASP A 175 27.71 39.13 -34.50
CA ASP A 175 28.68 40.23 -34.54
C ASP A 175 28.14 41.53 -35.16
N LYS A 176 26.85 41.80 -34.92
CA LYS A 176 26.14 42.98 -35.42
C LYS A 176 25.13 43.48 -34.40
N ARG A 177 24.98 44.81 -34.31
CA ARG A 177 23.79 45.42 -33.72
C ARG A 177 22.63 45.24 -34.70
N THR A 178 21.99 44.08 -34.66
CA THR A 178 20.82 43.83 -35.51
C THR A 178 19.57 44.41 -34.84
N ALA A 179 18.76 45.14 -35.62
CA ALA A 179 17.46 45.68 -35.20
C ALA A 179 16.34 44.63 -35.31
N ALA A 180 16.55 43.57 -36.09
CA ALA A 180 15.64 42.45 -36.25
C ALA A 180 16.40 41.12 -36.35
N LEU A 181 15.70 40.01 -36.12
CA LEU A 181 16.20 38.65 -36.26
C LEU A 181 15.43 37.95 -37.39
N SER A 182 16.13 37.38 -38.38
CA SER A 182 15.51 36.57 -39.42
C SER A 182 15.44 35.08 -39.06
N ALA A 183 14.54 34.33 -39.70
CA ALA A 183 14.43 32.88 -39.51
C ALA A 183 15.77 32.14 -39.73
N LYS A 184 16.54 32.56 -40.74
CA LYS A 184 17.87 31.99 -41.03
C LYS A 184 18.88 32.31 -39.92
N GLN A 185 18.88 33.54 -39.40
CA GLN A 185 19.75 33.90 -38.28
C GLN A 185 19.39 33.14 -37.01
N TRP A 186 18.09 32.93 -36.78
CA TRP A 186 17.62 32.11 -35.67
C TRP A 186 18.07 30.66 -35.80
N GLN A 187 17.99 30.07 -36.99
CA GLN A 187 18.54 28.73 -37.24
C GLN A 187 20.05 28.67 -36.97
N ASN A 188 20.82 29.68 -37.41
CA ASN A 188 22.26 29.74 -37.13
C ASN A 188 22.56 29.79 -35.62
N ILE A 189 21.75 30.49 -34.81
CA ILE A 189 21.88 30.50 -33.35
C ILE A 189 21.61 29.10 -32.78
N LYS A 190 20.56 28.41 -33.25
CA LYS A 190 20.26 27.04 -32.83
C LYS A 190 21.41 26.07 -33.17
N ASP A 191 22.01 26.22 -34.34
CA ASP A 191 23.14 25.41 -34.78
C ASP A 191 24.42 25.72 -33.98
N PHE A 192 24.66 26.98 -33.65
CA PHE A 192 25.78 27.42 -32.82
C PHE A 192 25.76 26.77 -31.42
N PHE A 193 24.58 26.62 -30.81
CA PHE A 193 24.42 25.91 -29.53
C PHE A 193 24.22 24.40 -29.66
N ALA A 194 24.17 23.82 -30.86
CA ALA A 194 23.91 22.39 -31.04
C ALA A 194 24.92 21.48 -30.29
N PRO A 195 26.24 21.77 -30.26
CA PRO A 195 27.17 20.98 -29.45
C PRO A 195 26.90 21.07 -27.95
N HIS A 196 26.53 22.26 -27.44
CA HIS A 196 26.18 22.47 -26.04
C HIS A 196 24.92 21.69 -25.66
N ARG A 197 23.87 21.78 -26.50
CA ARG A 197 22.62 21.01 -26.33
C ARG A 197 22.89 19.52 -26.28
N ARG A 198 23.63 18.97 -27.25
CA ARG A 198 23.98 17.54 -27.28
C ARG A 198 24.77 17.11 -26.06
N TRP A 199 25.66 17.97 -25.55
CA TRP A 199 26.38 17.70 -24.31
C TRP A 199 25.44 17.65 -23.10
N LEU A 200 24.47 18.58 -22.98
CA LEU A 200 23.44 18.55 -21.92
C LEU A 200 22.55 17.30 -22.01
N GLU A 201 22.11 16.93 -23.21
CA GLU A 201 21.29 15.73 -23.45
C GLU A 201 22.08 14.43 -23.16
N ALA A 202 23.39 14.43 -23.36
CA ALA A 202 24.28 13.30 -23.05
C ALA A 202 24.73 13.26 -21.57
N LYS A 203 24.03 13.95 -20.66
CA LYS A 203 24.30 13.89 -19.22
C LYS A 203 24.05 12.48 -18.70
N ALA A 204 25.09 11.87 -18.16
CA ALA A 204 25.06 10.53 -17.57
C ALA A 204 25.43 10.59 -16.08
N GLY A 205 24.98 9.60 -15.31
CA GLY A 205 25.31 9.50 -13.88
C GLY A 205 24.62 10.54 -12.99
N SER A 206 23.44 11.06 -13.39
CA SER A 206 22.71 12.10 -12.64
C SER A 206 22.36 11.70 -11.21
N ALA A 207 22.26 10.40 -10.90
CA ALA A 207 22.05 9.91 -9.54
C ALA A 207 23.18 10.33 -8.57
N ALA A 208 24.42 10.46 -9.06
CA ALA A 208 25.59 10.81 -8.27
C ALA A 208 25.80 12.34 -8.13
N GLU A 209 25.13 13.14 -8.96
CA GLU A 209 25.27 14.60 -9.01
C GLU A 209 25.14 15.32 -7.66
N PRO A 210 24.18 14.98 -6.77
CA PRO A 210 23.99 15.68 -5.49
C PRO A 210 25.22 15.69 -4.58
N LEU A 211 26.15 14.74 -4.74
CA LEU A 211 27.37 14.66 -3.94
C LEU A 211 28.45 15.67 -4.34
N GLY A 212 28.36 16.23 -5.55
CA GLY A 212 29.36 17.17 -6.09
C GLY A 212 30.66 16.48 -6.53
N ALA A 213 31.39 17.13 -7.44
CA ALA A 213 32.52 16.47 -8.10
C ALA A 213 33.71 16.14 -7.19
N ASP A 214 34.00 16.98 -6.19
CA ASP A 214 35.17 16.77 -5.34
C ASP A 214 35.00 15.51 -4.48
N LYS A 215 33.79 15.30 -3.95
CA LYS A 215 33.43 14.10 -3.19
C LYS A 215 33.40 12.85 -4.07
N LEU A 216 32.84 12.95 -5.29
CA LEU A 216 32.84 11.84 -6.24
C LEU A 216 34.26 11.42 -6.65
N ARG A 217 35.16 12.38 -6.92
CA ARG A 217 36.57 12.07 -7.23
C ARG A 217 37.24 11.32 -6.08
N LYS A 218 36.96 11.72 -4.83
CA LYS A 218 37.45 11.02 -3.65
C LYS A 218 36.90 9.58 -3.58
N TYR A 219 35.61 9.38 -3.84
CA TYR A 219 34.98 8.06 -3.76
C TYR A 219 35.32 7.10 -4.90
N LEU A 220 35.86 7.60 -6.00
CA LEU A 220 36.41 6.77 -7.07
C LEU A 220 37.82 6.24 -6.77
N ASP A 221 38.43 6.64 -5.65
CA ASP A 221 39.63 5.95 -5.16
C ASP A 221 39.28 4.50 -4.80
N GLU A 222 40.07 3.57 -5.33
CA GLU A 222 39.90 2.12 -5.17
C GLU A 222 39.82 1.68 -3.69
N SER A 223 40.41 2.43 -2.76
CA SER A 223 40.34 2.12 -1.32
C SER A 223 38.90 2.09 -0.78
N PHE A 224 38.02 2.99 -1.26
CA PHE A 224 36.61 3.03 -0.86
C PHE A 224 35.85 1.78 -1.33
N ALA A 225 35.97 1.47 -2.62
CA ALA A 225 35.33 0.31 -3.21
C ALA A 225 35.83 -1.00 -2.56
N ASN A 226 37.14 -1.11 -2.34
CA ASN A 226 37.74 -2.31 -1.74
C ASN A 226 37.37 -2.49 -0.27
N ALA A 227 37.27 -1.41 0.50
CA ALA A 227 36.78 -1.47 1.89
C ALA A 227 35.33 -1.99 1.96
N VAL A 228 34.43 -1.47 1.11
CA VAL A 228 33.04 -1.94 1.07
C VAL A 228 32.93 -3.38 0.56
N ARG A 229 33.67 -3.76 -0.49
CA ARG A 229 33.71 -5.15 -0.98
C ARG A 229 34.18 -6.13 0.11
N ALA A 230 35.15 -5.72 0.93
CA ALA A 230 35.61 -6.52 2.06
C ALA A 230 34.51 -6.70 3.13
N LEU A 231 33.76 -5.64 3.46
CA LEU A 231 32.62 -5.72 4.39
C LEU A 231 31.51 -6.63 3.83
N ILE A 232 31.20 -6.54 2.54
CA ILE A 232 30.22 -7.42 1.87
C ILE A 232 30.67 -8.88 1.97
N ALA A 233 31.94 -9.16 1.69
CA ALA A 233 32.50 -10.51 1.80
C ALA A 233 32.49 -11.04 3.25
N GLN A 234 32.71 -10.17 4.24
CA GLN A 234 32.60 -10.53 5.65
C GLN A 234 31.15 -10.82 6.07
N SER A 235 30.18 -10.02 5.61
CA SER A 235 28.75 -10.26 5.82
C SER A 235 28.35 -11.64 5.27
N ASN A 236 28.76 -11.97 4.05
CA ASN A 236 28.52 -13.28 3.43
C ASN A 236 29.08 -14.44 4.25
N ARG A 237 30.33 -14.33 4.72
CA ARG A 237 30.95 -15.37 5.56
C ARG A 237 30.21 -15.56 6.89
N THR A 238 29.76 -14.47 7.51
CA THR A 238 29.04 -14.50 8.79
C THR A 238 27.66 -15.14 8.62
N ALA A 239 26.93 -14.78 7.56
CA ALA A 239 25.64 -15.38 7.26
C ALA A 239 25.76 -16.90 7.04
N ALA A 240 26.75 -17.35 6.26
CA ALA A 240 27.01 -18.77 6.04
C ALA A 240 27.35 -19.52 7.35
N ALA A 241 27.98 -18.87 8.32
CA ALA A 241 28.22 -19.46 9.64
C ALA A 241 26.92 -19.56 10.47
N MET A 242 26.07 -18.53 10.44
CA MET A 242 24.78 -18.53 11.16
C MET A 242 23.80 -19.57 10.64
N ASP A 243 23.75 -19.79 9.32
CA ASP A 243 22.89 -20.83 8.74
C ASP A 243 23.31 -22.24 9.22
N LYS A 244 24.61 -22.47 9.41
CA LYS A 244 25.11 -23.71 10.02
C LYS A 244 24.69 -23.85 11.48
N VAL A 245 24.68 -22.76 12.25
CA VAL A 245 24.22 -22.77 13.65
C VAL A 245 22.72 -23.10 13.72
N ARG A 246 21.89 -22.47 12.89
CA ARG A 246 20.45 -22.78 12.82
C ARG A 246 20.18 -24.22 12.40
N LEU A 247 20.95 -24.74 11.45
CA LEU A 247 20.83 -26.14 11.05
C LEU A 247 21.23 -27.09 12.18
N LEU A 248 22.29 -26.77 12.93
CA LEU A 248 22.70 -27.52 14.11
C LEU A 248 21.60 -27.53 15.18
N GLU A 249 21.03 -26.36 15.49
CA GLU A 249 19.90 -26.24 16.42
C GLU A 249 18.73 -27.13 15.98
N LYS A 250 18.36 -27.09 14.69
CA LYS A 250 17.30 -27.94 14.13
C LYS A 250 17.59 -29.43 14.32
N VAL A 251 18.84 -29.86 14.08
CA VAL A 251 19.25 -31.25 14.29
C VAL A 251 19.18 -31.64 15.76
N ILE A 252 19.61 -30.78 16.68
CA ILE A 252 19.51 -31.02 18.13
C ILE A 252 18.04 -31.16 18.54
N LEU A 253 17.16 -30.28 18.07
CA LEU A 253 15.73 -30.36 18.37
C LEU A 253 15.09 -31.63 17.83
N TYR A 254 15.45 -32.07 16.62
CA TYR A 254 14.98 -33.36 16.09
C TYR A 254 15.53 -34.54 16.89
N GLN A 255 16.82 -34.55 17.21
CA GLN A 255 17.39 -35.62 18.02
C GLN A 255 16.70 -35.74 19.39
N ALA A 256 16.36 -34.61 20.01
CA ALA A 256 15.71 -34.57 21.30
C ALA A 256 14.22 -34.97 21.24
N TRP A 257 13.48 -34.51 20.23
CA TRP A 257 12.01 -34.51 20.29
C TRP A 257 11.28 -35.20 19.13
N ILE A 258 11.98 -35.77 18.14
CA ILE A 258 11.31 -36.31 16.94
C ILE A 258 10.35 -37.47 17.27
N VAL A 259 10.70 -38.32 18.23
CA VAL A 259 9.83 -39.43 18.65
C VAL A 259 8.59 -38.89 19.36
N GLU A 260 8.76 -37.95 20.28
CA GLU A 260 7.66 -37.30 21.00
C GLU A 260 6.72 -36.57 20.04
N LEU A 261 7.27 -35.83 19.07
CA LEU A 261 6.49 -35.16 18.02
C LEU A 261 5.69 -36.17 17.19
N ALA A 262 6.31 -37.27 16.75
CA ALA A 262 5.65 -38.31 15.96
C ALA A 262 4.52 -38.98 16.75
N ASN A 263 4.74 -39.28 18.02
CA ASN A 263 3.73 -39.87 18.92
C ASN A 263 2.56 -38.93 19.21
N ASN A 264 2.72 -37.62 19.03
CA ASN A 264 1.66 -36.65 19.30
C ASN A 264 0.95 -36.13 18.05
N PHE A 265 1.55 -36.25 16.86
CA PHE A 265 0.99 -35.64 15.64
C PHE A 265 0.95 -36.57 14.41
N VAL A 266 1.49 -37.79 14.51
CA VAL A 266 1.46 -38.78 13.41
C VAL A 266 0.65 -40.00 13.82
N SER A 267 1.08 -40.70 14.86
CA SER A 267 0.43 -41.95 15.32
C SER A 267 -0.59 -41.73 16.44
N PHE A 268 -0.52 -40.59 17.14
CA PHE A 268 -1.40 -40.22 18.26
C PHE A 268 -1.57 -41.25 19.39
N PRO A 269 -0.59 -42.13 19.76
CA PRO A 269 -0.78 -43.08 20.86
C PRO A 269 -1.24 -42.40 22.16
N HIS A 270 -0.73 -41.20 22.48
CA HIS A 270 -1.09 -40.49 23.71
C HIS A 270 -2.53 -39.96 23.74
N LEU A 271 -3.17 -39.77 22.58
CA LEU A 271 -4.58 -39.35 22.52
C LEU A 271 -5.52 -40.49 22.94
N TYR A 272 -5.12 -41.73 22.67
CA TYR A 272 -5.95 -42.91 22.90
C TYR A 272 -5.60 -43.64 24.20
N ASP A 273 -4.50 -43.28 24.86
CA ASP A 273 -4.12 -43.84 26.15
C ASP A 273 -4.72 -43.05 27.30
N THR A 274 -5.59 -43.70 28.08
CA THR A 274 -6.27 -43.07 29.23
C THR A 274 -5.34 -42.69 30.39
N ASN A 275 -4.10 -43.17 30.38
CA ASN A 275 -3.12 -42.91 31.45
C ASN A 275 -2.08 -41.85 31.05
N SER A 276 -2.10 -41.36 29.81
CA SER A 276 -1.24 -40.28 29.35
C SER A 276 -2.07 -39.14 28.74
N ARG A 277 -1.39 -38.06 28.37
CA ARG A 277 -1.99 -36.93 27.66
C ARG A 277 -1.17 -36.64 26.43
N ALA A 278 -1.84 -36.37 25.32
CA ALA A 278 -1.18 -35.85 24.14
C ALA A 278 -0.74 -34.39 24.36
N MET A 279 0.33 -34.00 23.67
CA MET A 279 0.97 -32.68 23.80
C MET A 279 0.03 -31.50 23.47
N PHE A 280 -0.98 -31.73 22.63
CA PHE A 280 -1.97 -30.71 22.27
C PHE A 280 -3.14 -30.61 23.27
N GLU A 281 -3.23 -31.53 24.23
CA GLU A 281 -4.20 -31.44 25.32
C GLU A 281 -3.76 -30.40 26.35
N VAL A 282 -4.64 -29.46 26.66
CA VAL A 282 -4.32 -28.36 27.58
C VAL A 282 -5.06 -28.41 28.90
N GLY A 283 -5.91 -29.41 29.12
CA GLY A 283 -6.56 -29.61 30.41
C GLY A 283 -7.86 -30.38 30.35
N THR A 284 -8.72 -30.15 31.34
CA THR A 284 -9.99 -30.86 31.54
C THR A 284 -11.07 -29.90 31.96
N LEU A 285 -12.23 -29.99 31.31
CA LEU A 285 -13.41 -29.23 31.66
C LEU A 285 -14.34 -30.09 32.52
N VAL A 286 -14.86 -29.52 33.61
CA VAL A 286 -15.95 -30.09 34.41
C VAL A 286 -17.17 -29.18 34.26
N MET A 287 -18.25 -29.73 33.71
CA MET A 287 -19.48 -28.97 33.44
C MET A 287 -20.68 -29.91 33.44
N ASP A 288 -21.79 -29.47 34.00
CA ASP A 288 -23.07 -30.21 34.00
C ASP A 288 -22.94 -31.64 34.59
N GLY A 289 -22.15 -31.77 35.66
CA GLY A 289 -21.89 -33.07 36.31
C GLY A 289 -20.99 -34.02 35.51
N ARG A 290 -20.41 -33.56 34.40
CA ARG A 290 -19.59 -34.37 33.48
C ARG A 290 -18.16 -33.85 33.42
N ARG A 291 -17.22 -34.76 33.15
CA ARG A 291 -15.80 -34.48 32.98
C ARG A 291 -15.38 -34.72 31.53
N PHE A 292 -14.88 -33.67 30.88
CA PHE A 292 -14.37 -33.69 29.51
C PHE A 292 -12.84 -33.63 29.55
N ASN A 293 -12.21 -34.78 29.32
CA ASN A 293 -10.76 -34.93 29.53
C ASN A 293 -9.91 -34.31 28.41
N LEU A 294 -10.51 -34.07 27.23
CA LEU A 294 -9.86 -33.49 26.05
C LEU A 294 -10.29 -32.04 25.88
N ALA A 295 -9.33 -31.13 26.03
CA ALA A 295 -9.48 -29.72 25.68
C ALA A 295 -8.26 -29.29 24.87
N VAL A 296 -8.47 -28.61 23.75
CA VAL A 296 -7.39 -28.14 22.86
C VAL A 296 -7.49 -26.63 22.65
N ARG A 297 -6.36 -25.95 22.45
CA ARG A 297 -6.36 -24.50 22.21
C ARG A 297 -7.01 -24.16 20.87
N ALA A 298 -7.91 -23.19 20.89
CA ALA A 298 -8.57 -22.64 19.71
C ALA A 298 -8.28 -21.13 19.61
N GLY A 299 -7.01 -20.76 19.38
CA GLY A 299 -6.57 -19.36 19.43
C GLY A 299 -7.29 -18.40 18.47
N ASP A 300 -7.73 -18.90 17.31
CA ASP A 300 -8.72 -18.23 16.44
C ASP A 300 -9.93 -19.15 16.32
N ARG A 301 -10.96 -18.90 17.12
CA ARG A 301 -12.18 -19.71 17.15
C ARG A 301 -12.85 -19.82 15.79
N ALA A 302 -12.94 -18.73 15.03
CA ALA A 302 -13.61 -18.73 13.73
C ALA A 302 -12.88 -19.65 12.74
N ARG A 303 -11.55 -19.55 12.65
CA ARG A 303 -10.76 -20.46 11.79
C ARG A 303 -10.80 -21.89 12.28
N HIS A 304 -10.73 -22.13 13.59
CA HIS A 304 -10.83 -23.49 14.13
C HIS A 304 -12.21 -24.10 13.85
N ALA A 305 -13.30 -23.33 14.01
CA ALA A 305 -14.67 -23.81 13.81
C ALA A 305 -14.94 -24.19 12.36
N ALA A 306 -14.40 -23.42 11.42
CA ALA A 306 -14.49 -23.73 10.00
C ALA A 306 -13.87 -25.10 9.65
N VAL A 307 -12.84 -25.54 10.37
CA VAL A 307 -12.26 -26.88 10.20
C VAL A 307 -13.07 -27.92 10.98
N ALA A 308 -13.35 -27.64 12.26
CA ALA A 308 -13.98 -28.58 13.18
C ALA A 308 -15.41 -28.98 12.78
N VAL A 309 -16.14 -28.15 12.03
CA VAL A 309 -17.48 -28.50 11.53
C VAL A 309 -17.47 -29.76 10.65
N THR A 310 -16.34 -30.05 9.97
CA THR A 310 -16.19 -31.23 9.12
C THR A 310 -15.99 -32.54 9.91
N SER A 311 -15.74 -32.46 11.22
CA SER A 311 -15.50 -33.62 12.09
C SER A 311 -16.77 -34.40 12.45
N ASN A 312 -17.96 -33.82 12.21
CA ASN A 312 -19.26 -34.32 12.71
C ASN A 312 -19.32 -34.51 14.23
N MET A 313 -18.41 -33.88 14.99
CA MET A 313 -18.41 -33.93 16.45
C MET A 313 -19.22 -32.77 17.03
N TYR A 314 -19.85 -33.00 18.18
CA TYR A 314 -20.36 -31.91 18.99
C TYR A 314 -19.20 -31.26 19.72
N VAL A 315 -18.96 -29.96 19.49
CA VAL A 315 -17.79 -29.26 20.03
C VAL A 315 -18.24 -28.03 20.79
N LEU A 316 -17.83 -27.93 22.05
CA LEU A 316 -17.97 -26.73 22.85
C LEU A 316 -16.76 -25.83 22.63
N TYR A 317 -17.00 -24.57 22.32
CA TYR A 317 -15.99 -23.53 22.47
C TYR A 317 -16.18 -22.84 23.81
N VAL A 318 -15.11 -22.84 24.59
CA VAL A 318 -15.13 -22.43 25.98
C VAL A 318 -14.08 -21.37 26.20
N GLU A 319 -14.50 -20.23 26.72
CA GLU A 319 -13.64 -19.18 27.20
C GLU A 319 -13.20 -19.52 28.63
N ILE A 320 -11.88 -19.54 28.85
CA ILE A 320 -11.25 -19.77 30.14
C ILE A 320 -10.74 -18.45 30.67
N SER A 321 -11.16 -18.10 31.88
CA SER A 321 -10.71 -16.92 32.61
C SER A 321 -9.76 -17.33 33.73
N PRO A 322 -8.45 -17.05 33.62
CA PRO A 322 -7.48 -17.39 34.65
C PRO A 322 -7.74 -16.63 35.96
N LYS A 323 -7.73 -17.33 37.10
CA LYS A 323 -7.95 -16.70 38.42
C LYS A 323 -6.86 -15.70 38.82
N ALA A 324 -5.63 -15.91 38.34
CA ALA A 324 -4.49 -15.04 38.61
C ALA A 324 -4.52 -13.70 37.84
N GLY A 325 -5.53 -13.49 36.99
CA GLY A 325 -5.57 -12.37 36.04
C GLY A 325 -4.72 -12.67 34.80
N GLY A 326 -5.21 -12.27 33.63
CA GLY A 326 -4.59 -12.55 32.34
C GLY A 326 -5.60 -12.52 31.19
N PRO A 327 -5.15 -12.61 29.93
CA PRO A 327 -6.06 -12.71 28.80
C PRO A 327 -6.85 -14.01 28.88
N ASN A 328 -8.13 -13.93 28.50
CA ASN A 328 -8.95 -15.12 28.34
C ASN A 328 -8.35 -16.03 27.26
N ILE A 329 -8.49 -17.34 27.45
CA ILE A 329 -8.02 -18.35 26.52
C ILE A 329 -9.24 -19.08 25.95
N GLU A 330 -9.30 -19.24 24.62
CA GLU A 330 -10.35 -20.01 23.98
C GLU A 330 -9.91 -21.45 23.75
N LEU A 331 -10.75 -22.39 24.18
CA LEU A 331 -10.54 -23.83 24.04
C LEU A 331 -11.68 -24.48 23.26
N ALA A 332 -11.36 -25.49 22.46
CA ALA A 332 -12.33 -26.40 21.88
C ALA A 332 -12.36 -27.69 22.72
N VAL A 333 -13.56 -28.10 23.12
CA VAL A 333 -13.81 -29.28 23.96
C VAL A 333 -14.84 -30.16 23.26
N PRO A 334 -14.41 -31.27 22.62
CA PRO A 334 -15.34 -32.20 22.00
C PRO A 334 -16.15 -32.97 23.05
N VAL A 335 -17.42 -33.19 22.75
CA VAL A 335 -18.33 -34.00 23.54
C VAL A 335 -18.48 -35.35 22.84
N THR A 336 -17.82 -36.37 23.38
CA THR A 336 -17.65 -37.69 22.72
C THR A 336 -18.53 -38.81 23.28
N SER A 337 -19.27 -38.55 24.36
CA SER A 337 -20.16 -39.53 24.98
C SER A 337 -21.28 -38.83 25.75
N GLY A 338 -22.43 -39.50 25.90
CA GLY A 338 -23.62 -38.97 26.57
C GLY A 338 -24.58 -38.28 25.61
N ASP A 339 -25.21 -37.21 26.07
CA ASP A 339 -26.19 -36.41 25.32
C ASP A 339 -25.89 -34.91 25.45
N LYS A 340 -26.68 -34.05 24.78
CA LYS A 340 -26.53 -32.59 24.86
C LYS A 340 -26.82 -32.03 26.27
N GLY A 341 -27.70 -32.63 27.05
CA GLY A 341 -28.07 -32.17 28.39
C GLY A 341 -28.35 -30.65 28.46
N ASN A 342 -27.79 -29.98 29.48
CA ASN A 342 -27.83 -28.53 29.62
C ASN A 342 -26.56 -27.83 29.10
N LEU A 343 -25.88 -28.44 28.12
CA LEU A 343 -24.76 -27.82 27.44
C LEU A 343 -25.29 -26.76 26.45
N CYS A 344 -25.20 -25.50 26.86
CA CYS A 344 -25.68 -24.35 26.09
C CYS A 344 -24.71 -23.18 26.18
N ILE A 345 -24.79 -22.26 25.21
CA ILE A 345 -24.02 -21.01 25.23
C ILE A 345 -24.33 -20.26 26.54
N GLY A 346 -23.28 -19.80 27.21
CA GLY A 346 -23.36 -19.12 28.50
C GLY A 346 -23.27 -20.03 29.72
N LYS A 347 -23.37 -21.36 29.56
CA LYS A 347 -23.19 -22.32 30.65
C LYS A 347 -21.78 -22.15 31.24
N ARG A 348 -21.71 -22.08 32.56
CA ARG A 348 -20.45 -21.99 33.32
C ARG A 348 -20.01 -23.35 33.81
N GLY A 349 -18.70 -23.52 33.97
CA GLY A 349 -18.07 -24.71 34.48
C GLY A 349 -16.70 -24.38 35.07
N VAL A 350 -15.97 -25.43 35.42
CA VAL A 350 -14.63 -25.32 36.01
C VAL A 350 -13.64 -26.01 35.09
N PHE A 351 -12.57 -25.32 34.73
CA PHE A 351 -11.49 -25.87 33.93
C PHE A 351 -10.26 -26.10 34.79
N TYR A 352 -9.61 -27.24 34.58
CA TYR A 352 -8.32 -27.59 35.19
C TYR A 352 -7.27 -27.67 34.09
N ASP A 353 -6.22 -26.86 34.17
CA ASP A 353 -5.09 -26.98 33.25
C ASP A 353 -4.27 -28.27 33.52
N THR A 354 -3.23 -28.51 32.73
CA THR A 354 -2.36 -29.68 32.90
C THR A 354 -1.54 -29.68 34.21
N ALA A 355 -1.40 -28.54 34.88
CA ALA A 355 -0.80 -28.41 36.20
C ALA A 355 -1.82 -28.57 37.35
N GLY A 356 -3.11 -28.73 37.03
CA GLY A 356 -4.20 -28.84 38.00
C GLY A 356 -4.72 -27.49 38.51
N THR A 357 -4.31 -26.37 37.90
CA THR A 357 -4.78 -25.04 38.26
C THR A 357 -6.24 -24.86 37.85
N GLU A 358 -7.06 -24.41 38.78
CA GLU A 358 -8.48 -24.18 38.57
C GLU A 358 -8.76 -22.81 37.95
N CYS A 359 -9.52 -22.78 36.86
CA CYS A 359 -9.96 -21.59 36.13
C CYS A 359 -11.47 -21.61 35.90
N ASP A 360 -12.07 -20.42 35.82
CA ASP A 360 -13.47 -20.29 35.44
C ASP A 360 -13.62 -20.56 33.94
N ALA A 361 -14.68 -21.28 33.57
CA ALA A 361 -14.97 -21.64 32.19
C ALA A 361 -16.38 -21.22 31.80
N LYS A 362 -16.55 -20.70 30.58
CA LYS A 362 -17.87 -20.32 30.03
C LYS A 362 -17.99 -20.76 28.57
N VAL A 363 -19.07 -21.45 28.24
CA VAL A 363 -19.36 -21.79 26.83
C VAL A 363 -19.70 -20.50 26.08
N VAL A 364 -19.01 -20.25 24.97
CA VAL A 364 -19.20 -19.06 24.13
C VAL A 364 -19.73 -19.40 22.74
N ASP A 365 -19.49 -20.62 22.26
CA ASP A 365 -20.01 -21.10 20.98
C ASP A 365 -20.10 -22.63 20.98
N ILE A 366 -20.90 -23.21 20.08
CA ILE A 366 -21.13 -24.65 19.99
C ILE A 366 -21.27 -25.06 18.52
N ILE A 367 -20.53 -26.09 18.11
CA ILE A 367 -20.85 -26.85 16.89
C ILE A 367 -21.81 -27.96 17.28
N GLU A 368 -23.04 -27.88 16.78
CA GLU A 368 -24.08 -28.87 17.07
C GLU A 368 -24.04 -30.04 16.07
N ASN A 369 -23.61 -31.21 16.55
CA ASN A 369 -23.77 -32.49 15.86
C ASN A 369 -24.28 -33.55 16.86
N PRO A 370 -24.89 -34.66 16.42
CA PRO A 370 -25.33 -35.71 17.34
C PRO A 370 -24.15 -36.28 18.16
N ILE A 371 -24.30 -36.41 19.48
CA ILE A 371 -23.24 -36.90 20.39
C ILE A 371 -23.23 -38.43 20.47
N SER A 372 -24.41 -39.06 20.41
CA SER A 372 -24.56 -40.52 20.48
C SER A 372 -25.29 -41.11 19.27
N PHE A 373 -25.14 -42.42 19.05
CA PHE A 373 -25.86 -43.13 17.98
C PHE A 373 -27.39 -43.04 18.13
N LYS A 374 -27.89 -43.00 19.38
CA LYS A 374 -29.33 -42.80 19.67
C LYS A 374 -29.80 -41.40 19.29
N GLU A 375 -28.99 -40.37 19.57
CA GLU A 375 -29.25 -39.01 19.08
C GLU A 375 -29.12 -38.92 17.55
N ALA A 376 -28.16 -39.61 16.94
CA ALA A 376 -27.97 -39.61 15.49
C ALA A 376 -29.18 -40.18 14.74
N LEU A 377 -29.77 -41.27 15.26
CA LEU A 377 -31.01 -41.87 14.74
C LEU A 377 -32.25 -40.99 14.92
N LEU A 378 -32.33 -40.20 16.00
CA LEU A 378 -33.46 -39.31 16.30
C LEU A 378 -33.29 -37.90 15.70
N SER A 379 -32.06 -37.51 15.34
CA SER A 379 -31.71 -36.17 14.85
C SER A 379 -32.48 -35.73 13.59
N PRO A 380 -32.82 -36.61 12.61
CA PRO A 380 -33.64 -36.22 11.46
C PRO A 380 -35.07 -35.86 11.89
N PHE A 381 -35.61 -36.58 12.87
CA PHE A 381 -36.97 -36.41 13.36
C PHE A 381 -37.12 -35.18 14.26
N GLN A 382 -36.11 -34.85 15.08
CA GLN A 382 -36.10 -33.63 15.90
C GLN A 382 -36.00 -32.36 15.05
N ARG A 383 -35.15 -32.37 14.00
CA ARG A 383 -35.07 -31.27 13.02
C ARG A 383 -36.40 -31.05 12.29
N LEU A 384 -37.10 -32.14 11.96
CA LEU A 384 -38.45 -32.11 11.37
C LEU A 384 -39.53 -31.59 12.36
N ALA A 385 -39.45 -31.96 13.64
CA ALA A 385 -40.38 -31.49 14.67
C ALA A 385 -40.22 -29.98 14.95
N GLY A 386 -38.99 -29.47 15.01
CA GLY A 386 -38.72 -28.03 15.16
C GLY A 386 -39.24 -27.18 13.98
N LEU A 387 -39.14 -27.70 12.75
CA LEU A 387 -39.72 -27.08 11.56
C LEU A 387 -41.26 -27.11 11.54
N LEU A 388 -41.89 -28.07 12.24
CA LEU A 388 -43.35 -28.15 12.39
C LEU A 388 -43.89 -27.23 13.48
N VAL A 389 -43.17 -27.07 14.60
CA VAL A 389 -43.54 -26.11 15.66
C VAL A 389 -43.49 -24.67 15.14
N GLY A 390 -42.48 -24.32 14.34
CA GLY A 390 -42.41 -23.01 13.67
C GLY A 390 -43.54 -22.73 12.66
N LYS A 391 -44.29 -23.77 12.23
CA LYS A 391 -45.48 -23.61 11.38
C LYS A 391 -46.78 -23.55 12.17
N ILE A 392 -46.84 -24.02 13.42
CA ILE A 392 -48.07 -23.98 14.22
C ILE A 392 -48.39 -22.54 14.68
N GLU A 393 -47.37 -21.71 14.94
CA GLU A 393 -47.57 -20.27 15.24
C GLU A 393 -48.23 -19.51 14.07
N SER A 394 -48.03 -19.96 12.83
CA SER A 394 -48.70 -19.40 11.63
C SER A 394 -50.17 -19.84 11.49
N ILE A 395 -50.56 -20.93 12.16
CA ILE A 395 -51.93 -21.45 12.17
C ILE A 395 -52.78 -20.68 13.20
N THR A 396 -52.21 -20.28 14.34
CA THR A 396 -52.90 -19.43 15.33
C THR A 396 -53.21 -18.03 14.79
N THR A 397 -52.29 -17.39 14.06
CA THR A 397 -52.53 -16.08 13.43
C THR A 397 -53.52 -16.16 12.25
N SER A 398 -53.53 -17.27 11.51
CA SER A 398 -54.50 -17.49 10.42
C SER A 398 -55.90 -17.85 10.95
N ALA A 399 -55.99 -18.51 12.11
CA ALA A 399 -57.24 -18.80 12.79
C ALA A 399 -57.86 -17.53 13.39
N GLU A 400 -57.04 -16.65 14.01
CA GLU A 400 -57.50 -15.33 14.48
C GLU A 400 -58.01 -14.45 13.34
N LYS A 401 -57.31 -14.39 12.19
CA LYS A 401 -57.80 -13.67 11.00
C LYS A 401 -59.11 -14.24 10.43
N LYS A 402 -59.30 -15.55 10.44
CA LYS A 402 -60.56 -16.19 9.99
C LYS A 402 -61.71 -16.01 10.99
N LEU A 403 -61.41 -15.94 12.30
CA LEU A 403 -62.41 -15.67 13.32
C LEU A 403 -62.84 -14.20 13.30
N GLN A 404 -61.89 -13.29 13.11
CA GLN A 404 -62.17 -11.85 13.02
C GLN A 404 -62.95 -11.51 11.74
N GLY A 405 -62.67 -12.16 10.61
CA GLY A 405 -63.44 -12.01 9.36
C GLY A 405 -64.85 -12.61 9.40
N ARG A 406 -65.11 -13.60 10.27
CA ARG A 406 -66.47 -14.12 10.51
C ARG A 406 -67.25 -13.26 11.52
N ALA A 407 -66.57 -12.63 12.47
CA ALA A 407 -67.18 -11.72 13.44
C ALA A 407 -67.63 -10.40 12.80
N SER A 408 -66.86 -9.84 11.85
CA SER A 408 -67.26 -8.63 11.11
C SER A 408 -68.39 -8.88 10.10
N ALA A 409 -68.44 -10.05 9.44
CA ALA A 409 -69.56 -10.43 8.57
C ALA A 409 -70.87 -10.72 9.34
N ALA A 410 -70.78 -11.15 10.61
CA ALA A 410 -71.93 -11.36 11.47
C ALA A 410 -72.48 -10.04 12.08
N MET A 411 -71.63 -9.03 12.28
CA MET A 411 -72.06 -7.72 12.78
C MET A 411 -72.79 -6.86 11.72
N ASP A 412 -72.48 -7.02 10.43
CA ASP A 412 -73.22 -6.36 9.34
C ASP A 412 -74.62 -6.98 9.09
N GLN A 413 -74.86 -8.22 9.51
CA GLN A 413 -76.19 -8.85 9.48
C GLN A 413 -77.00 -8.68 10.79
N ALA A 414 -76.37 -8.27 11.90
CA ALA A 414 -77.02 -8.13 13.21
C ALA A 414 -77.60 -6.73 13.50
N GLY A 415 -77.57 -5.79 12.54
CA GLY A 415 -78.27 -4.50 12.61
C GLY A 415 -79.78 -4.56 12.31
N ARG A 416 -80.31 -5.75 12.00
CA ARG A 416 -81.74 -5.99 11.75
C ARG A 416 -82.25 -7.10 12.67
N THR A 417 -82.72 -6.69 13.85
CA THR A 417 -83.72 -7.31 14.76
C THR A 417 -83.23 -7.31 16.21
N ALA A 418 -83.81 -6.39 16.98
CA ALA A 418 -83.68 -6.26 18.42
C ALA A 418 -84.69 -7.16 19.15
N GLY A 419 -84.34 -7.64 20.34
CA GLY A 419 -85.27 -8.08 21.37
C GLY A 419 -84.65 -9.01 22.43
N PRO A 420 -84.99 -8.91 23.74
CA PRO A 420 -84.00 -9.01 24.83
C PRO A 420 -84.25 -10.12 25.89
N ALA A 421 -83.35 -10.14 26.90
CA ALA A 421 -83.45 -10.71 28.27
C ALA A 421 -83.08 -12.21 28.46
N ALA A 422 -82.49 -12.70 29.57
CA ALA A 422 -81.95 -12.17 30.83
C ALA A 422 -81.18 -13.27 31.62
N ASN A 423 -80.40 -12.83 32.62
CA ASN A 423 -79.97 -13.48 33.89
C ASN A 423 -78.98 -14.66 33.93
N GLN A 424 -77.72 -14.32 34.28
CA GLN A 424 -77.02 -14.53 35.58
C GLN A 424 -77.29 -15.82 36.43
N PRO A 425 -76.40 -16.21 37.39
CA PRO A 425 -74.91 -16.20 37.42
C PRO A 425 -74.28 -17.33 38.33
N LEU A 426 -72.96 -17.20 38.59
CA LEU A 426 -72.17 -17.66 39.78
C LEU A 426 -71.87 -19.18 39.93
N ALA A 427 -70.76 -19.66 40.50
CA ALA A 427 -69.62 -19.05 41.19
C ALA A 427 -68.37 -19.98 41.26
N SER A 428 -67.25 -19.31 41.49
CA SER A 428 -65.92 -19.71 42.00
C SER A 428 -65.79 -20.87 42.99
N SER A 429 -64.60 -21.48 43.03
CA SER A 429 -63.84 -21.68 44.28
C SER A 429 -62.34 -21.91 44.01
N ARG A 430 -61.53 -21.52 45.00
CA ARG A 430 -60.08 -21.28 45.04
C ARG A 430 -59.45 -22.15 46.14
N ALA A 431 -58.10 -22.13 46.19
CA ALA A 431 -57.19 -22.68 47.22
C ALA A 431 -56.88 -24.18 47.08
N GLY A 432 -55.64 -24.68 47.14
CA GLY A 432 -54.38 -24.14 47.66
C GLY A 432 -53.93 -25.01 48.84
N LEU A 433 -52.75 -25.65 48.78
CA LEU A 433 -51.92 -25.93 49.97
C LEU A 433 -50.54 -26.51 49.60
N LEU A 434 -49.56 -26.13 50.43
CA LEU A 434 -48.15 -26.56 50.48
C LEU A 434 -47.97 -28.03 50.90
N MET A 435 -46.96 -28.70 50.34
CA MET A 435 -45.67 -29.02 50.99
C MET A 435 -44.64 -29.40 49.94
#